data_AF-A0A077QQD1-F1
#
_entry.id   AF-A0A077QQD1-F1
#
_cell.length_a   1.000
_cell.length_b   1.000
_cell.length_c   1.000
_cell.angle_alpha   90.00
_cell.angle_beta   90.00
_cell.angle_gamma   90.00
#
_symmetry.space_group_name_H-M   'P 1'
#
loop_
_entity.id
_entity.type
_entity.pdbx_description
1 polymer ?
#
loop_
_entity_poly.entity_id
_entity_poly.type
_entity_poly.pdbx_seq_one_letter_code
_entity_poly.pdbx_strand_id
1 'polypeptide(L)'
;MVTQRVADIITRTGQPHVYQPLAGQRRDGYWPPEPVQENTGTKNHQWQRLSPQLSQSCAVFPDGSHTAAADSNQAYALWQPYSCCQRRGQRFLGSTDL
;
A
#
# COMPACT_ATOMS: atom_id res chain seq x y z
N MET A 1 19.46 -5.67 -12.25
CA MET A 1 18.02 -5.72 -12.57
C MET A 1 17.27 -6.34 -11.39
N VAL A 2 16.01 -5.97 -11.15
CA VAL A 2 15.19 -6.53 -10.06
C VAL A 2 15.06 -8.06 -10.19
N THR A 3 14.92 -8.56 -11.42
CA THR A 3 14.85 -10.00 -11.75
C THR A 3 16.05 -10.79 -11.25
N GLN A 4 17.28 -10.29 -11.43
CA GLN A 4 18.48 -10.95 -10.93
C GLN A 4 18.50 -11.02 -9.40
N ARG A 5 18.07 -9.95 -8.72
CA ARG A 5 17.95 -9.97 -7.25
C ARG A 5 16.95 -10.99 -6.76
N VAL A 6 15.80 -11.11 -7.44
CA VAL A 6 14.80 -12.14 -7.13
C VAL A 6 15.39 -13.54 -7.34
N ALA A 7 16.12 -13.75 -8.44
CA ALA A 7 16.80 -15.01 -8.69
C ALA A 7 17.80 -15.36 -7.58
N ASP A 8 18.62 -14.40 -7.13
CA ASP A 8 19.54 -14.62 -6.02
C ASP A 8 18.81 -14.99 -4.71
N ILE A 9 17.67 -14.33 -4.41
CA ILE A 9 16.83 -14.61 -3.23
C ILE A 9 16.28 -16.04 -3.23
N ILE A 10 15.83 -16.56 -4.37
CA ILE A 10 15.16 -17.87 -4.44
C ILE A 10 16.11 -19.04 -4.67
N THR A 11 17.33 -18.80 -5.18
CA THR A 11 18.26 -19.87 -5.57
C THR A 11 19.43 -20.06 -4.62
N ARG A 12 19.82 -19.04 -3.85
CA ARG A 12 20.98 -19.13 -2.95
C ARG A 12 20.57 -19.64 -1.57
N THR A 13 21.31 -20.63 -1.07
CA THR A 13 21.17 -21.14 0.30
C THR A 13 22.13 -20.43 1.26
N GLY A 14 21.78 -20.37 2.55
CA GLY A 14 22.65 -19.80 3.58
C GLY A 14 22.72 -18.26 3.62
N GLN A 15 21.85 -17.56 2.90
CA GLN A 15 21.74 -16.09 2.94
C GLN A 15 20.49 -15.68 3.74
N PRO A 16 20.62 -15.24 5.01
CA PRO A 16 19.47 -14.77 5.77
C PRO A 16 18.94 -13.46 5.17
N HIS A 17 17.68 -13.45 4.75
CA HIS A 17 16.99 -12.26 4.28
C HIS A 17 16.31 -11.55 5.44
N VAL A 18 16.78 -10.34 5.77
CA VAL A 18 16.17 -9.50 6.81
C VAL A 18 15.20 -8.54 6.16
N TYR A 19 13.94 -8.58 6.60
CA TYR A 19 12.93 -7.61 6.21
C TYR A 19 12.82 -6.55 7.31
N GLN A 20 12.94 -5.27 6.93
CA GLN A 20 12.60 -4.17 7.81
C GLN A 20 11.19 -3.68 7.44
N PRO A 21 10.18 -3.90 8.30
CA PRO A 21 8.83 -3.39 8.03
C PRO A 21 8.84 -1.87 7.99
N LEU A 22 8.31 -1.30 6.91
CA LEU A 22 8.06 0.14 6.78
C LEU A 22 6.60 0.46 7.19
N ALA A 23 6.18 -0.05 8.34
CA ALA A 23 4.85 0.21 8.89
C ALA A 23 4.90 1.35 9.91
N GLY A 24 3.95 2.28 9.82
CA GLY A 24 3.77 3.30 10.85
C GLY A 24 3.40 2.67 12.19
N GLN A 25 3.75 3.33 13.29
CA GLN A 25 3.30 2.94 14.63
C GLN A 25 1.96 3.64 14.94
N ARG A 26 0.97 2.86 15.39
CA ARG A 26 -0.35 3.38 15.77
C ARG A 26 -0.24 4.29 16.99
N ARG A 27 -0.96 5.41 16.97
CA ARG A 27 -1.09 6.35 18.09
C ARG A 27 -2.44 7.06 18.01
N ASP A 28 -2.86 7.73 19.07
CA ASP A 28 -4.11 8.48 19.05
C ASP A 28 -4.10 9.53 17.93
N GLY A 29 -5.13 9.51 17.09
CA GLY A 29 -5.20 10.35 15.89
C GLY A 29 -4.52 9.78 14.63
N TYR A 30 -3.78 8.67 14.74
CA TYR A 30 -3.08 8.06 13.62
C TYR A 30 -3.18 6.52 13.65
N TRP A 31 -3.93 6.00 12.69
CA TRP A 31 -4.13 4.58 12.46
C TRP A 31 -3.49 4.21 11.12
N PRO A 32 -2.23 3.74 11.11
CA PRO A 32 -1.57 3.30 9.89
C PRO A 32 -2.37 2.15 9.25
N PRO A 33 -2.26 1.97 7.94
CA PRO A 33 -2.89 0.85 7.26
C PRO A 33 -2.30 -0.46 7.74
N GLU A 34 -3.11 -1.52 7.69
CA GLU A 34 -2.65 -2.89 7.90
C GLU A 34 -1.62 -3.30 6.83
N PRO A 35 -0.77 -4.31 7.11
CA PRO A 35 0.16 -4.85 6.13
C PRO A 35 -0.54 -5.24 4.83
N VAL A 36 0.20 -5.11 3.71
CA VAL A 36 -0.30 -5.51 2.39
C VAL A 36 -0.60 -7.00 2.38
N GLN A 37 -1.82 -7.37 2.03
CA GLN A 37 -2.29 -8.74 1.89
C GLN A 37 -2.91 -8.95 0.50
N GLU A 38 -2.30 -9.85 -0.26
CA GLU A 38 -2.75 -10.23 -1.60
C GLU A 38 -4.11 -10.93 -1.55
N ASN A 39 -4.83 -10.92 -2.68
CA ASN A 39 -6.12 -11.61 -2.87
C ASN A 39 -7.26 -11.12 -1.94
N THR A 40 -7.18 -9.88 -1.44
CA THR A 40 -8.22 -9.26 -0.60
C THR A 40 -9.20 -8.38 -1.39
N GLY A 41 -9.09 -8.36 -2.72
CA GLY A 41 -9.82 -7.43 -3.58
C GLY A 41 -9.41 -5.99 -3.29
N THR A 42 -10.39 -5.09 -3.15
CA THR A 42 -10.15 -3.66 -2.89
C THR A 42 -10.05 -3.29 -1.40
N LYS A 43 -10.08 -4.28 -0.50
CA LYS A 43 -10.21 -4.05 0.95
C LYS A 43 -8.90 -3.61 1.64
N ASN A 44 -7.75 -4.05 1.14
CA ASN A 44 -6.46 -3.83 1.81
C ASN A 44 -5.53 -2.90 1.04
N HIS A 45 -5.44 -3.02 -0.28
CA HIS A 45 -4.63 -2.12 -1.09
C HIS A 45 -5.07 -2.17 -2.55
N GLN A 46 -4.69 -1.13 -3.30
CA GLN A 46 -4.83 -1.08 -4.74
C GLN A 46 -3.56 -0.49 -5.36
N TRP A 47 -3.32 -0.80 -6.62
CA TRP A 47 -2.19 -0.31 -7.38
C TRP A 47 -2.66 0.64 -8.46
N GLN A 48 -1.88 1.70 -8.71
CA GLN A 48 -2.07 2.58 -9.87
C GLN A 48 -0.78 2.61 -10.66
N ARG A 49 -0.87 2.27 -11.95
CA ARG A 49 0.30 2.36 -12.84
C ARG A 49 0.63 3.81 -13.16
N LEU A 50 1.91 4.16 -13.06
CA LEU A 50 2.45 5.49 -13.37
C LEU A 50 3.26 5.50 -14.67
N SER A 51 3.96 4.41 -14.99
CA SER A 51 4.81 4.26 -16.18
C SER A 51 4.60 2.87 -16.82
N PRO A 52 4.67 2.73 -18.17
CA PRO A 52 4.99 3.75 -19.18
C PRO A 52 3.84 4.71 -19.50
N GLN A 53 2.60 4.30 -19.18
CA GLN A 53 1.40 5.11 -19.35
C GLN A 53 0.69 5.22 -18.01
N LEU A 54 0.46 6.46 -17.58
CA LEU A 54 -0.28 6.78 -16.38
C LEU A 54 -1.73 6.29 -16.48
N SER A 55 -2.13 5.43 -15.54
CA SER A 55 -3.54 5.08 -15.36
C SER A 55 -4.25 6.16 -14.54
N GLN A 56 -5.48 6.50 -14.92
CA GLN A 56 -6.37 7.36 -14.13
C GLN A 56 -7.21 6.58 -13.10
N SER A 57 -7.04 5.26 -13.03
CA SER A 57 -7.74 4.39 -12.09
C SER A 57 -6.76 3.52 -11.29
N CYS A 58 -7.21 3.08 -10.12
CA CYS A 58 -6.55 2.06 -9.31
C CYS A 58 -7.15 0.68 -9.63
N ALA A 59 -6.35 -0.37 -9.45
CA ALA A 59 -6.74 -1.74 -9.70
C ALA A 59 -6.16 -2.71 -8.66
N VAL A 60 -6.78 -3.87 -8.52
CA VAL A 60 -6.21 -5.00 -7.77
C VAL A 60 -5.23 -5.71 -8.70
N PHE A 61 -4.03 -5.99 -8.21
CA PHE A 61 -3.02 -6.67 -9.00
C PHE A 61 -3.34 -8.18 -9.13
N PRO A 62 -3.15 -8.82 -10.31
CA PRO A 62 -2.68 -8.24 -11.58
C PRO A 62 -3.78 -7.48 -12.35
N ASP A 63 -3.43 -6.31 -12.91
CA ASP A 63 -4.35 -5.41 -13.59
C ASP A 63 -4.46 -5.66 -15.12
N GLY A 64 -4.78 -6.89 -15.53
CA GLY A 64 -5.06 -7.20 -16.95
C GLY A 64 -3.86 -7.04 -17.90
N SER A 65 -4.14 -6.79 -19.19
CA SER A 65 -3.10 -6.69 -20.24
C SER A 65 -2.65 -5.25 -20.44
N HIS A 66 -1.33 -5.07 -20.46
CA HIS A 66 -0.71 -3.76 -20.38
C HIS A 66 0.51 -3.69 -21.29
N THR A 67 0.67 -2.56 -21.98
CA THR A 67 1.85 -2.32 -22.83
C THR A 67 3.08 -2.25 -21.94
N ALA A 68 4.02 -3.17 -22.16
CA ALA A 68 5.30 -3.15 -21.48
C ALA A 68 6.09 -1.89 -21.84
N ALA A 69 6.83 -1.33 -20.89
CA ALA A 69 7.75 -0.25 -21.16
C ALA A 69 8.87 -0.72 -22.10
N ALA A 70 9.20 0.08 -23.11
CA ALA A 70 10.21 -0.26 -24.12
C ALA A 70 11.61 -0.47 -23.51
N ASP A 71 11.90 0.22 -22.41
CA ASP A 71 13.13 0.14 -21.63
C ASP A 71 13.01 -0.79 -20.40
N SER A 72 11.90 -1.55 -20.29
CA SER A 72 11.54 -2.38 -19.15
C SER A 72 11.35 -1.66 -17.80
N ASN A 73 11.35 -0.32 -17.77
CA ASN A 73 11.14 0.44 -16.54
C ASN A 73 9.65 0.67 -16.27
N GLN A 74 9.17 0.17 -15.14
CA GLN A 74 7.77 0.29 -14.74
C GLN A 74 7.70 0.93 -13.35
N ALA A 75 6.71 1.78 -13.15
CA ALA A 75 6.48 2.47 -11.89
C ALA A 75 5.00 2.38 -11.52
N TYR A 76 4.74 2.14 -10.23
CA TYR A 76 3.41 1.98 -9.67
C TYR A 76 3.31 2.76 -8.36
N ALA A 77 2.14 3.35 -8.10
CA ALA A 77 1.75 3.83 -6.77
C ALA A 77 0.98 2.74 -6.04
N LEU A 78 1.28 2.56 -4.75
CA LEU A 78 0.55 1.68 -3.84
C LEU A 78 -0.38 2.54 -2.98
N TRP A 79 -1.68 2.25 -3.07
CA TRP A 79 -2.72 2.92 -2.30
C TRP A 79 -3.22 1.99 -1.20
N GLN A 80 -3.05 2.41 0.07
CA GLN A 80 -3.53 1.69 1.23
C GLN A 80 -4.63 2.49 1.96
N PRO A 81 -5.74 1.85 2.39
CA PRO A 81 -6.82 2.51 3.08
C PRO A 81 -6.42 2.79 4.53
N TYR A 82 -6.53 4.06 4.91
CA TYR A 82 -6.43 4.46 6.30
C TYR A 82 -7.80 4.30 6.96
N SER A 83 -7.81 3.85 8.21
CA SER A 83 -9.04 3.76 8.98
C SER A 83 -9.52 5.16 9.37
N CYS A 84 -10.78 5.48 9.10
CA CYS A 84 -11.41 6.71 9.60
C CYS A 84 -11.54 6.67 11.13
N CYS A 85 -11.34 7.82 11.78
CA CYS A 85 -11.63 7.98 13.19
C CYS A 85 -13.05 8.52 13.40
N GLN A 86 -13.77 7.98 14.39
CA GLN A 86 -14.82 8.75 15.03
C GLN A 86 -14.19 10.01 15.63
N ARG A 87 -14.77 11.19 15.38
CA ARG A 87 -14.42 12.40 16.13
C ARG A 87 -14.66 12.11 17.62
N ARG A 88 -13.59 11.89 18.38
CA ARG A 88 -13.62 11.72 19.83
C ARG A 88 -12.93 12.93 20.45
N GLY A 89 -13.52 13.48 21.51
CA GLY A 89 -13.01 14.69 22.18
C GLY A 89 -14.05 15.80 22.38
N GLN A 90 -15.20 15.78 21.70
CA GLN A 90 -16.32 16.64 22.08
C GLN A 90 -17.09 15.99 23.23
N ARG A 91 -16.71 16.33 24.47
CA ARG A 91 -17.55 16.10 25.64
C ARG A 91 -18.47 17.30 25.77
N PHE A 92 -19.77 17.10 25.60
CA PHE A 92 -20.75 18.14 25.88
C PHE A 92 -20.66 18.52 27.37
N LEU A 93 -20.28 19.76 27.66
CA LEU A 93 -20.12 20.26 29.03
C LEU A 93 -21.43 20.86 29.58
N GLY A 94 -22.36 21.25 28.71
CA GLY A 94 -23.65 21.83 29.05
C GLY A 94 -24.11 22.84 28.00
N SER A 95 -25.42 23.13 28.02
CA SER A 95 -26.06 24.22 27.28
C SER A 95 -26.96 24.96 28.26
N THR A 96 -26.96 26.28 28.22
CA THR A 96 -27.92 27.12 28.95
C THR A 96 -28.85 27.73 27.93
N ASP A 97 -30.13 27.39 28.05
CA ASP A 97 -31.20 28.08 27.36
C ASP A 97 -31.45 29.41 28.11
N LEU A 98 -31.51 30.51 27.37
CA LEU A 98 -31.94 31.82 27.86
C LEU A 98 -33.47 31.92 27.82
#